data_AF-A0A2G5C5D3-F1
#
_entry.id   AF-A0A2G5C5D3-F1
#
_cell.length_a   1.000
_cell.length_b   1.000
_cell.length_c   1.000
_cell.angle_alpha   90.00
_cell.angle_beta   90.00
_cell.angle_gamma   90.00
#
_symmetry.space_group_name_H-M   'P 1'
#
loop_
_entity.id
_entity.type
_entity.pdbx_description
1 polymer ?
#
loop_
_entity_poly.entity_id
_entity_poly.type
_entity_poly.pdbx_seq_one_letter_code
_entity_poly.pdbx_strand_id
1 'polypeptide(L)'
;MEACGWDDDFWEEIGLGDLVDGHHAKIGGSVAFPGHSLGSGLTATAVKELGLEVGTPVGTSLIDPHAGGVGVMESVPVSDSKEDDKEAICHRMVLVCGTSTCHMAVSQTKVFIPGVWGPFWSAMVPEYWLTEGGQSATGALLGYIGCA
;
A
#
# COMPACT_ATOMS: atom_id res chain seq x y z
N MET A 1 -13.71 -10.96 -0.62
CA MET A 1 -14.33 -9.82 -1.32
C MET A 1 -13.54 -9.63 -2.61
N GLU A 2 -14.15 -9.89 -3.77
CA GLU A 2 -13.49 -9.63 -5.05
C GLU A 2 -13.31 -8.12 -5.22
N ALA A 3 -12.21 -7.68 -5.83
CA ALA A 3 -12.02 -6.27 -6.16
C ALA A 3 -13.11 -5.86 -7.16
N CYS A 4 -13.91 -4.84 -6.83
CA CYS A 4 -15.03 -4.39 -7.66
C CYS A 4 -14.62 -3.69 -8.96
N GLY A 5 -13.35 -3.80 -9.38
CA GLY A 5 -12.82 -3.12 -10.56
C GLY A 5 -12.82 -1.60 -10.43
N TRP A 6 -12.70 -0.94 -11.57
CA TRP A 6 -12.86 0.51 -11.68
C TRP A 6 -14.34 0.89 -11.68
N ASP A 7 -14.63 2.11 -11.22
CA ASP A 7 -15.97 2.71 -11.28
C ASP A 7 -16.08 3.49 -12.60
N ASP A 8 -16.76 2.91 -13.59
CA ASP A 8 -16.88 3.49 -14.93
C ASP A 8 -17.70 4.79 -14.91
N ASP A 9 -18.77 4.84 -14.11
CA ASP A 9 -19.62 6.02 -13.96
C ASP A 9 -18.80 7.20 -13.43
N PHE A 10 -17.91 6.95 -12.44
CA PHE A 10 -16.99 7.96 -11.92
C PHE A 10 -16.06 8.52 -13.00
N TRP A 11 -15.44 7.66 -13.83
CA TRP A 11 -14.52 8.10 -14.88
C TRP A 11 -15.22 8.92 -15.96
N GLU A 12 -16.43 8.51 -16.36
CA GLU A 12 -17.25 9.27 -17.31
C GLU A 12 -17.66 10.62 -16.74
N GLU A 13 -18.10 10.68 -15.49
CA GLU A 13 -18.53 11.91 -14.82
C GLU A 13 -17.43 12.97 -14.76
N ILE A 14 -16.19 12.58 -14.49
CA ILE A 14 -15.05 13.51 -14.41
C ILE A 14 -14.42 13.83 -15.78
N GLY A 15 -15.00 13.34 -16.88
CA GLY A 15 -14.54 13.61 -18.24
C GLY A 15 -13.31 12.81 -18.67
N LEU A 16 -13.03 11.67 -18.03
CA LEU A 16 -11.92 10.75 -18.32
C LEU A 16 -12.41 9.40 -18.86
N GLY A 17 -13.54 9.38 -19.57
CA GLY A 17 -14.14 8.17 -20.12
C GLY A 17 -13.23 7.40 -21.10
N ASP A 18 -12.22 8.05 -21.69
CA ASP A 18 -11.24 7.39 -22.55
C ASP A 18 -10.35 6.38 -21.80
N LEU A 19 -10.37 6.39 -20.46
CA LEU A 19 -9.70 5.40 -19.62
C LEU A 19 -10.49 4.10 -19.46
N VAL A 20 -11.80 4.11 -19.73
CA VAL A 20 -12.67 2.93 -19.71
C VAL A 20 -12.47 2.09 -20.98
N ASP A 21 -12.19 2.77 -22.10
CA ASP A 21 -11.96 2.15 -23.40
C ASP A 21 -10.94 1.00 -23.35
N GLY A 22 -11.23 -0.07 -24.08
CA GLY A 22 -10.32 -1.23 -24.18
C GLY A 22 -10.14 -1.98 -22.86
N HIS A 23 -11.18 -2.02 -22.01
CA HIS A 23 -11.17 -2.70 -20.71
C HIS A 23 -10.06 -2.18 -19.77
N HIS A 24 -9.98 -0.85 -19.64
CA HIS A 24 -9.04 -0.16 -18.75
C HIS A 24 -7.56 -0.45 -19.06
N ALA A 25 -7.22 -0.86 -20.29
CA ALA A 25 -5.86 -1.27 -20.65
C ALA A 25 -4.79 -0.18 -20.37
N LYS A 26 -5.18 1.11 -20.37
CA LYS A 26 -4.29 2.24 -20.06
C LYS A 26 -3.90 2.32 -18.58
N ILE A 27 -4.79 1.90 -17.67
CA ILE A 27 -4.64 2.07 -16.21
C ILE A 27 -4.60 0.75 -15.43
N GLY A 28 -4.86 -0.37 -16.10
CA GLY A 28 -4.81 -1.72 -15.57
C GLY A 28 -6.19 -2.37 -15.50
N GLY A 29 -6.47 -3.30 -16.42
CA GLY A 29 -7.68 -4.15 -16.38
C GLY A 29 -7.58 -5.36 -15.44
N SER A 30 -6.44 -5.57 -14.79
CA SER A 30 -6.20 -6.64 -13.82
C SER A 30 -5.40 -6.09 -12.66
N VAL A 31 -5.92 -6.25 -11.45
CA VAL A 31 -5.30 -5.79 -10.20
C VAL A 31 -5.02 -7.00 -9.31
N ALA A 32 -3.88 -6.98 -8.62
CA ALA A 32 -3.49 -8.03 -7.69
C ALA A 32 -3.15 -7.42 -6.32
N PHE A 33 -3.32 -8.20 -5.27
CA PHE A 33 -2.98 -7.77 -3.91
C PHE A 33 -1.47 -7.69 -3.69
N PRO A 34 -1.01 -6.87 -2.73
CA PRO A 34 0.38 -6.85 -2.32
C PRO A 34 0.95 -8.25 -2.08
N GLY A 35 2.14 -8.52 -2.61
CA GLY A 35 2.81 -9.82 -2.47
C GLY A 35 2.35 -10.91 -3.44
N HIS A 36 1.31 -10.69 -4.26
CA HIS A 36 0.93 -11.65 -5.30
C HIS A 36 2.03 -11.79 -6.35
N SER A 37 2.40 -13.01 -6.71
CA SER A 37 3.47 -13.28 -7.68
C SER A 37 3.05 -12.88 -9.10
N LEU A 38 3.89 -12.12 -9.79
CA LEU A 38 3.63 -11.64 -11.15
C LEU A 38 4.26 -12.56 -12.20
N GLY A 39 3.43 -12.96 -13.17
CA GLY A 39 3.85 -13.76 -14.32
C GLY A 39 4.65 -14.99 -13.90
N SER A 40 5.76 -15.23 -14.59
CA SER A 40 6.71 -16.29 -14.26
C SER A 40 7.97 -15.74 -13.57
N GLY A 41 7.88 -14.62 -12.83
CA GLY A 41 9.04 -13.98 -12.17
C GLY A 41 9.92 -13.13 -13.10
N LEU A 42 11.18 -12.91 -12.70
CA LEU A 42 12.13 -12.09 -13.47
C LEU A 42 12.34 -12.62 -14.88
N THR A 43 12.23 -11.71 -15.86
CA THR A 43 12.47 -12.00 -17.27
C THR A 43 13.97 -12.15 -17.56
N ALA A 44 14.31 -12.81 -18.67
CA ALA A 44 15.70 -12.93 -19.12
C ALA A 44 16.39 -11.56 -19.31
N THR A 45 15.64 -10.54 -19.75
CA THR A 45 16.14 -9.17 -19.88
C THR A 45 16.48 -8.57 -18.51
N ALA A 46 15.55 -8.64 -17.54
CA ALA A 46 15.77 -8.09 -16.20
C ALA A 46 16.93 -8.79 -15.48
N VAL A 47 17.07 -10.10 -15.66
CA VAL A 47 18.19 -10.88 -15.12
C VAL A 47 19.54 -10.37 -15.61
N LYS A 48 19.66 -10.02 -16.89
CA LYS A 48 20.92 -9.50 -17.46
C LYS A 48 21.33 -8.17 -16.83
N GLU A 49 20.37 -7.35 -16.42
CA GLU A 49 20.61 -6.05 -15.79
C GLU A 49 20.87 -6.16 -14.29
N LEU A 50 20.17 -7.07 -13.62
CA LEU A 50 20.20 -7.21 -12.16
C LEU A 50 21.22 -8.25 -11.65
N GLY A 51 21.70 -9.15 -12.51
CA GLY A 51 22.61 -10.24 -12.13
C GLY A 51 21.95 -11.33 -11.28
N LEU A 52 20.66 -11.60 -11.49
CA LEU A 52 19.85 -12.57 -10.74
C LEU A 52 19.48 -13.81 -11.60
N GLU A 53 18.61 -14.69 -11.11
CA GLU A 53 18.16 -15.88 -11.85
C GLU A 53 16.80 -15.66 -12.56
N VAL A 54 16.66 -16.25 -13.75
CA VAL A 54 15.38 -16.24 -14.48
C VAL A 54 14.34 -16.98 -13.67
N GLY A 55 13.16 -16.39 -13.55
CA GLY A 55 12.08 -16.96 -12.76
C GLY A 55 12.14 -16.69 -11.26
N THR A 56 13.10 -15.87 -10.79
CA THR A 56 13.06 -15.34 -9.43
C THR A 56 11.69 -14.69 -9.18
N PRO A 57 10.95 -15.07 -8.12
CA PRO A 57 9.62 -14.53 -7.86
C PRO A 57 9.62 -13.01 -7.70
N VAL A 58 8.62 -12.36 -8.28
CA VAL A 58 8.42 -10.90 -8.19
C VAL A 58 7.01 -10.65 -7.67
N GLY A 59 6.91 -10.05 -6.50
CA GLY A 59 5.63 -9.65 -5.92
C GLY A 59 5.04 -8.43 -6.64
N THR A 60 3.73 -8.28 -6.56
CA THR A 60 3.03 -7.06 -6.99
C THR A 60 3.59 -5.85 -6.27
N SER A 61 3.70 -4.73 -6.96
CA SER A 61 4.29 -3.51 -6.41
C SER A 61 3.50 -2.95 -5.23
N LEU A 62 4.19 -2.17 -4.42
CA LEU A 62 3.65 -1.42 -3.29
C LEU A 62 4.19 0.01 -3.34
N ILE A 63 3.41 0.96 -2.83
CA ILE A 63 3.92 2.31 -2.59
C ILE A 63 4.82 2.33 -1.35
N ASP A 64 5.78 3.25 -1.31
CA ASP A 64 6.85 3.29 -0.32
C ASP A 64 6.38 3.36 1.15
N PRO A 65 5.39 4.18 1.57
CA PRO A 65 4.93 4.14 2.94
C PRO A 65 4.27 2.81 3.27
N HIS A 66 3.55 2.19 2.33
CA HIS A 66 2.90 0.90 2.57
C HIS A 66 3.94 -0.22 2.70
N ALA A 67 5.01 -0.20 1.92
CA ALA A 67 6.13 -1.12 2.06
C ALA A 67 6.83 -0.96 3.43
N GLY A 68 7.07 0.29 3.85
CA GLY A 68 7.56 0.58 5.21
C GLY A 68 6.59 0.09 6.29
N GLY A 69 5.29 0.25 6.06
CA GLY A 69 4.19 -0.27 6.86
C GLY A 69 4.28 -1.78 7.07
N VAL A 70 4.29 -2.55 5.99
CA VAL A 70 4.45 -4.01 6.02
C VAL A 70 5.73 -4.42 6.76
N GLY A 71 6.83 -3.69 6.56
CA GLY A 71 8.11 -3.98 7.19
C GLY A 71 8.11 -3.92 8.73
N VAL A 72 7.17 -3.18 9.35
CA VAL A 72 7.15 -2.95 10.80
C VAL A 72 5.83 -3.27 11.49
N MET A 73 4.73 -3.43 10.76
CA MET A 73 3.38 -3.58 11.34
C MET A 73 3.26 -4.75 12.34
N GLU A 74 3.94 -5.85 12.06
CA GLU A 74 3.97 -7.04 12.93
C GLU A 74 5.19 -7.10 13.85
N SER A 75 5.97 -6.03 13.96
CA SER A 75 7.11 -5.97 14.88
C SER A 75 6.65 -5.90 16.33
N VAL A 76 6.51 -7.06 16.99
CA VAL A 76 6.27 -7.19 18.43
C VAL A 76 7.46 -7.82 19.14
N PRO A 77 7.76 -7.39 20.39
CA PRO A 77 8.67 -8.11 21.25
C PRO A 77 8.23 -9.57 21.40
N VAL A 78 9.18 -10.50 21.34
CA VAL A 78 8.91 -11.95 21.41
C VAL A 78 8.13 -12.34 22.68
N SER A 79 8.31 -11.59 23.78
CA SER A 79 7.60 -11.79 25.05
C SER A 79 6.08 -11.57 24.96
N ASP A 80 5.63 -10.77 23.99
CA ASP A 80 4.26 -10.29 23.88
C ASP A 80 3.53 -10.91 22.67
N SER A 81 4.22 -11.79 21.93
CA SER A 81 3.65 -12.51 20.80
C SER A 81 2.67 -13.59 21.27
N LYS A 82 1.38 -13.23 21.30
CA LYS A 82 0.32 -14.23 21.27
C LYS A 82 0.10 -14.60 19.81
N GLU A 83 0.42 -15.84 19.44
CA GLU A 83 0.47 -16.31 18.04
C GLU A 83 -0.85 -16.13 17.25
N ASP A 84 -1.99 -15.84 17.90
CA ASP A 84 -3.32 -15.84 17.28
C ASP A 84 -4.14 -14.54 17.45
N ASP A 85 -3.56 -13.44 17.97
CA ASP A 85 -4.34 -12.21 18.18
C ASP A 85 -4.40 -11.35 16.91
N LYS A 86 -5.34 -11.67 16.01
CA LYS A 86 -5.64 -10.88 14.80
C LYS A 86 -6.12 -9.46 15.10
N GLU A 87 -6.55 -9.15 16.32
CA GLU A 87 -6.87 -7.76 16.70
C GLU A 87 -5.62 -6.99 17.14
N ALA A 88 -4.55 -7.66 17.53
CA ALA A 88 -3.34 -6.99 18.01
C ALA A 88 -2.72 -6.04 16.96
N ILE A 89 -2.86 -6.34 15.67
CA ILE A 89 -2.41 -5.48 14.58
C ILE A 89 -3.27 -4.20 14.44
N CYS A 90 -4.57 -4.27 14.79
CA CYS A 90 -5.49 -3.14 14.77
C CYS A 90 -5.23 -2.14 15.91
N HIS A 91 -4.51 -2.55 16.96
CA HIS A 91 -4.12 -1.70 18.08
C HIS A 91 -2.79 -0.96 17.87
N ARG A 92 -2.28 -0.96 16.63
CA ARG A 92 -0.99 -0.37 16.28
C ARG A 92 -1.19 0.71 15.24
N MET A 93 -0.33 1.73 15.32
CA MET A 93 -0.18 2.75 14.29
C MET A 93 1.27 2.72 13.81
N VAL A 94 1.45 2.64 12.50
CA VAL A 94 2.77 2.74 11.89
C VAL A 94 3.00 4.18 11.45
N LEU A 95 4.16 4.71 11.82
CA LEU A 95 4.66 6.00 11.36
C LEU A 95 5.84 5.76 10.42
N VAL A 96 5.64 6.02 9.13
CA VAL A 96 6.75 6.02 8.17
C VAL A 96 7.27 7.44 8.05
N CYS A 97 8.39 7.70 8.72
CA CYS A 97 8.98 9.03 8.87
C CYS A 97 10.03 9.32 7.80
N GLY A 98 10.04 10.56 7.32
CA GLY A 98 11.04 11.10 6.39
C GLY A 98 10.89 12.61 6.24
N THR A 99 11.01 13.13 5.02
CA THR A 99 10.71 14.53 4.68
C THR A 99 9.30 14.93 5.14
N SER A 100 8.34 14.03 4.92
CA SER A 100 6.98 14.00 5.47
C SER A 100 6.79 12.73 6.31
N THR A 101 5.68 12.61 7.04
CA THR A 101 5.35 11.39 7.78
C THR A 101 3.97 10.87 7.40
N CYS A 102 3.91 9.60 7.00
CA CYS A 102 2.67 8.86 6.76
C CYS A 102 2.28 8.09 8.04
N HIS A 103 1.01 8.16 8.41
CA HIS A 103 0.43 7.51 9.60
C HIS A 103 -0.58 6.48 9.14
N MET A 104 -0.32 5.20 9.38
CA MET A 104 -1.16 4.11 8.89
C MET A 104 -1.66 3.26 10.04
N ALA A 105 -2.95 2.94 10.01
CA ALA A 105 -3.58 1.98 10.91
C ALA A 105 -4.50 1.06 10.09
N VAL A 106 -4.69 -0.15 10.58
CA VAL A 106 -5.55 -1.14 9.93
C VAL A 106 -6.73 -1.52 10.83
N SER A 107 -7.86 -1.87 10.22
CA SER A 107 -9.07 -2.34 10.90
C SER A 107 -9.72 -3.49 10.16
N GLN A 108 -10.38 -4.39 10.88
CA GLN A 108 -11.23 -5.42 10.27
C GLN A 108 -12.57 -4.85 9.77
N THR A 109 -12.91 -3.62 10.17
CA THR A 109 -14.16 -2.95 9.79
C THR A 109 -13.91 -1.70 8.96
N LYS A 110 -14.88 -1.34 8.13
CA LYS A 110 -14.81 -0.13 7.29
C LYS A 110 -15.07 1.11 8.14
N VAL A 111 -14.05 1.95 8.34
CA VAL A 111 -14.16 3.18 9.16
C VAL A 111 -13.85 4.41 8.31
N PHE A 112 -14.80 5.36 8.26
CA PHE A 112 -14.61 6.65 7.60
C PHE A 112 -14.32 7.73 8.64
N ILE A 113 -13.22 8.46 8.45
CA ILE A 113 -12.75 9.46 9.42
C ILE A 113 -12.53 10.79 8.70
N PRO A 114 -13.17 11.90 9.11
CA PRO A 114 -12.96 13.21 8.49
C PRO A 114 -11.49 13.62 8.52
N GLY A 115 -10.93 13.95 7.35
CA GLY A 115 -9.54 14.40 7.21
C GLY A 115 -8.49 13.28 7.14
N VAL A 116 -8.91 12.01 7.13
CA VAL A 116 -8.02 10.85 6.96
C VAL A 116 -8.44 10.11 5.69
N TRP A 117 -7.47 9.65 4.90
CA TRP A 117 -7.74 8.91 3.67
C TRP A 117 -8.14 7.47 3.95
N GLY A 118 -8.89 6.90 2.99
CA GLY A 118 -9.46 5.56 3.07
C GLY A 118 -10.95 5.58 3.45
N PRO A 119 -11.49 4.44 3.90
CA PRO A 119 -10.81 3.18 4.16
C PRO A 119 -10.52 2.38 2.88
N PHE A 120 -9.27 1.93 2.70
CA PHE A 120 -8.83 1.18 1.52
C PHE A 120 -8.74 -0.32 1.84
N TRP A 121 -9.52 -1.16 1.15
CA TRP A 121 -9.55 -2.59 1.40
C TRP A 121 -8.31 -3.29 0.86
N SER A 122 -7.63 -4.08 1.71
CA SER A 122 -6.46 -4.90 1.37
C SER A 122 -5.33 -4.14 0.65
N ALA A 123 -5.24 -2.82 0.88
CA ALA A 123 -4.27 -1.95 0.22
C ALA A 123 -2.83 -2.16 0.72
N MET A 124 -2.66 -2.64 1.96
CA MET A 124 -1.35 -2.88 2.57
C MET A 124 -1.26 -4.26 3.22
N VAL A 125 -2.18 -4.58 4.14
CA VAL A 125 -2.28 -5.90 4.77
C VAL A 125 -3.50 -6.61 4.19
N PRO A 126 -3.37 -7.86 3.69
CA PRO A 126 -4.51 -8.61 3.16
C PRO A 126 -5.64 -8.76 4.17
N GLU A 127 -6.89 -8.59 3.72
CA GLU A 127 -8.11 -8.73 4.54
C GLU A 127 -8.31 -7.65 5.63
N TYR A 128 -7.57 -6.54 5.58
CA TYR A 128 -7.81 -5.38 6.43
C TYR A 128 -8.15 -4.12 5.64
N TRP A 129 -8.90 -3.22 6.25
CA TRP A 129 -9.09 -1.85 5.81
C TRP A 129 -7.94 -0.98 6.31
N LEU A 130 -7.25 -0.31 5.39
CA LEU A 130 -6.22 0.68 5.70
C LEU A 130 -6.86 2.07 5.82
N THR A 131 -6.50 2.79 6.88
CA THR A 131 -6.71 4.25 6.97
C THR A 131 -5.35 4.94 7.00
N GLU A 132 -5.22 6.00 6.20
CA GLU A 132 -3.96 6.71 6.00
C GLU A 132 -4.11 8.20 6.33
N GLY A 133 -3.36 8.65 7.33
CA GLY A 133 -3.17 10.06 7.64
C GLY A 133 -1.78 10.52 7.24
N GLY A 134 -1.55 11.83 7.23
CA GLY A 134 -0.27 12.39 6.82
C GLY A 134 0.06 13.72 7.46
N GLN A 135 1.35 13.95 7.67
CA GLN A 135 1.92 15.26 7.94
C GLN A 135 2.88 15.62 6.81
N SER A 136 2.52 16.60 5.99
CA SER A 136 3.26 16.94 4.76
C SER A 136 4.67 17.48 4.99
N ALA A 137 4.97 17.98 6.20
CA ALA A 137 6.30 18.46 6.55
C ALA A 137 6.64 18.06 8.00
N THR A 138 7.54 17.09 8.15
CA THR A 138 8.06 16.65 9.45
C THR A 138 9.58 16.83 9.48
N GLY A 139 10.33 15.93 8.84
CA GLY A 139 11.77 16.08 8.67
C GLY A 139 12.11 17.35 7.86
N ALA A 140 11.29 17.70 6.86
CA ALA A 140 11.45 18.95 6.11
C ALA A 140 11.35 20.19 7.00
N LEU A 141 10.38 20.20 7.91
CA LEU A 141 10.17 21.34 8.81
C LEU A 141 11.32 21.46 9.82
N LEU A 142 11.78 20.33 10.37
CA LEU A 142 12.96 20.30 11.24
C LEU A 142 14.21 20.80 10.53
N GLY A 143 14.43 20.37 9.28
CA GLY A 143 15.53 20.87 8.45
C GLY A 143 15.43 22.37 8.19
N TYR A 144 14.22 22.88 7.96
CA TYR A 144 13.99 24.30 7.74
C TYR A 144 14.29 25.17 8.97
N ILE A 145 13.81 24.75 10.15
CA ILE A 145 14.00 25.54 11.40
C ILE A 145 15.39 25.32 12.04
N GLY A 146 16.01 24.17 11.82
CA GLY A 146 17.27 23.77 12.44
C GLY A 146 18.53 24.31 11.76
N CYS A 147 18.42 24.88 10.55
CA CYS A 147 19.54 25.55 9.86
C CYS A 147 19.74 27.01 10.32
N ALA A 148 19.72 27.26 11.64
CA ALA A 148 20.17 28.51 12.25
C ALA A 148 21.61 28.40 12.75
#